data_AF-A0AAD5Y661-F1
#
_entry.id   AF-A0AAD5Y661-F1
#
_cell.length_a   1.000
_cell.length_b   1.000
_cell.length_c   1.000
_cell.angle_alpha   90.00
_cell.angle_beta   90.00
_cell.angle_gamma   90.00
#
_symmetry.space_group_name_H-M   'P 1'
#
loop_
_entity.id
_entity.type
_entity.pdbx_description
1 polymer ?
#
loop_
_entity_poly.entity_id
_entity_poly.type
_entity_poly.pdbx_seq_one_letter_code
_entity_poly.pdbx_strand_id
1 'polypeptide(L)'
;MQTLEWCMAMGIKVVSVYAFSIENFKRTQKEIDVLMDLAEEKFEEFLKQDAFINRNGICVRVIGDLSLLRPTTRKAAEKLMWHTRNGTNAILNIACPYTSTEEMNSAINGVKVGLEAGKLEKNDVTEYLLDDCMYTQDTYPLDVMVRTSGEVRLSDFMLWQVVYV
;
A
#
# COMPACT_ATOMS: atom_id res chain seq x y z
N MET A 1 -4.35 -11.72 -9.81
CA MET A 1 -5.39 -11.00 -10.58
C MET A 1 -6.79 -11.53 -10.36
N GLN A 2 -7.02 -12.85 -10.38
CA GLN A 2 -8.37 -13.43 -10.25
C GLN A 2 -9.21 -12.88 -9.07
N THR A 3 -8.64 -12.78 -7.86
CA THR A 3 -9.34 -12.19 -6.71
C THR A 3 -9.74 -10.73 -6.95
N LEU A 4 -8.87 -9.94 -7.57
CA LEU A 4 -9.15 -8.53 -7.90
C LEU A 4 -10.31 -8.41 -8.91
N GLU A 5 -10.34 -9.28 -9.92
CA GLU A 5 -11.44 -9.35 -10.88
C GLU A 5 -12.78 -9.67 -10.20
N TRP A 6 -12.78 -10.63 -9.27
CA TRP A 6 -13.97 -10.95 -8.49
C TRP A 6 -14.40 -9.78 -7.62
N CYS A 7 -13.47 -9.13 -6.91
CA CYS A 7 -13.76 -7.92 -6.13
C CYS A 7 -14.43 -6.85 -7.00
N MET A 8 -13.88 -6.58 -8.18
CA MET A 8 -14.43 -5.59 -9.10
C MET A 8 -15.81 -5.98 -9.64
N ALA A 9 -16.01 -7.27 -9.99
CA ALA A 9 -17.31 -7.77 -10.43
C ALA A 9 -18.38 -7.68 -9.33
N MET A 10 -17.98 -7.77 -8.05
CA MET A 10 -18.84 -7.56 -6.89
C MET A 10 -19.01 -6.08 -6.50
N GLY A 11 -18.39 -5.16 -7.23
CA GLY A 11 -18.49 -3.72 -6.96
C GLY A 11 -17.56 -3.21 -5.84
N ILE A 12 -16.63 -4.02 -5.35
CA ILE A 12 -15.63 -3.62 -4.35
C ILE A 12 -14.64 -2.65 -5.01
N LYS A 13 -14.52 -1.45 -4.43
CA LYS A 13 -13.78 -0.32 -5.02
C LYS A 13 -12.35 -0.22 -4.55
N VAL A 14 -12.05 -0.69 -3.34
CA VAL A 14 -10.71 -0.64 -2.76
C VAL A 14 -10.29 -2.04 -2.39
N VAL A 15 -9.11 -2.45 -2.84
CA VAL A 15 -8.49 -3.72 -2.45
C VAL A 15 -7.08 -3.43 -1.98
N SER A 16 -6.74 -3.94 -0.80
CA SER A 16 -5.39 -3.84 -0.24
C SER A 16 -4.78 -5.23 -0.12
N VAL A 17 -3.57 -5.42 -0.64
CA VAL A 17 -2.86 -6.71 -0.57
C VAL A 17 -1.54 -6.56 0.17
N TYR A 18 -1.25 -7.50 1.07
CA TYR A 18 0.01 -7.53 1.78
C TYR A 18 1.04 -8.35 1.01
N ALA A 19 1.89 -7.69 0.22
CA ALA A 19 2.83 -8.36 -0.66
C ALA A 19 4.19 -8.61 0.00
N PHE A 20 4.71 -7.63 0.74
CA PHE A 20 6.02 -7.74 1.38
C PHE A 20 6.09 -6.89 2.66
N SER A 21 6.42 -7.53 3.78
CA SER A 21 6.57 -6.86 5.07
C SER A 21 7.99 -6.37 5.28
N ILE A 22 8.19 -5.25 5.98
CA ILE A 22 9.52 -4.82 6.44
C ILE A 22 10.18 -5.91 7.30
N GLU A 23 9.38 -6.67 8.05
CA GLU A 23 9.86 -7.82 8.84
C GLU A 23 10.48 -8.93 7.96
N ASN A 24 10.18 -8.96 6.66
CA ASN A 24 10.77 -9.94 5.73
C ASN A 24 12.25 -9.67 5.43
N PHE A 25 12.78 -8.47 5.73
CA PHE A 25 14.22 -8.20 5.65
C PHE A 25 15.05 -8.95 6.71
N LYS A 26 14.40 -9.59 7.68
CA LYS A 26 15.07 -10.50 8.65
C LYS A 26 15.37 -11.88 8.05
N ARG A 27 14.88 -12.17 6.83
CA ARG A 27 15.13 -13.43 6.12
C ARG A 27 16.52 -13.46 5.50
N THR A 28 16.88 -14.59 4.90
CA THR A 28 18.17 -14.71 4.21
C THR A 28 18.23 -13.81 2.97
N GLN A 29 19.42 -13.33 2.60
CA GLN A 29 19.59 -12.48 1.41
C GLN A 29 19.00 -13.11 0.15
N LYS A 30 19.19 -14.42 -0.03
CA LYS A 30 18.65 -15.18 -1.15
C LYS A 30 17.12 -15.12 -1.22
N GLU A 31 16.43 -15.22 -0.08
CA GLU A 31 14.97 -15.12 -0.04
C GLU A 31 14.50 -13.70 -0.31
N ILE A 32 15.23 -12.69 0.20
CA ILE A 32 14.94 -11.29 -0.06
C ILE A 32 15.07 -11.00 -1.57
N ASP A 33 16.14 -11.49 -2.21
CA ASP A 33 16.36 -11.30 -3.64
C ASP A 33 15.21 -11.91 -4.47
N VAL A 34 14.79 -13.13 -4.14
CA VAL A 34 13.63 -13.80 -4.79
C VAL A 34 12.34 -13.00 -4.60
N LEU A 35 12.09 -12.44 -3.42
CA LEU A 35 10.90 -11.64 -3.16
C LEU A 35 10.93 -10.32 -3.93
N MET A 36 12.09 -9.69 -4.07
CA MET A 36 12.26 -8.47 -4.86
C MET A 36 12.15 -8.73 -6.36
N ASP A 37 12.70 -9.85 -6.86
CA ASP A 37 12.54 -10.28 -8.25
C ASP A 37 11.06 -10.53 -8.56
N LEU A 38 10.35 -11.22 -7.67
CA LEU A 38 8.91 -11.47 -7.80
C LEU A 38 8.10 -10.17 -7.78
N ALA A 39 8.42 -9.23 -6.88
CA ALA A 39 7.73 -7.94 -6.82
C ALA A 39 7.90 -7.16 -8.13
N GLU A 40 9.13 -7.11 -8.65
CA GLU A 40 9.45 -6.45 -9.92
C GLU A 40 8.70 -7.10 -11.10
N GLU A 41 8.75 -8.43 -11.22
CA GLU A 41 7.98 -9.19 -12.21
C GLU A 41 6.49 -8.86 -12.15
N LYS A 42 5.90 -8.85 -10.94
CA LYS A 42 4.47 -8.57 -10.77
C LYS A 42 4.09 -7.13 -11.12
N PHE A 43 4.95 -6.14 -10.83
CA PHE A 43 4.70 -4.76 -11.27
C PHE A 43 4.74 -4.64 -12.79
N GLU A 44 5.69 -5.30 -13.45
CA GLU A 44 5.77 -5.32 -14.91
C GLU A 44 4.63 -6.10 -15.57
N GLU A 45 4.20 -7.21 -14.98
CA GLU A 45 3.01 -7.94 -15.42
C GLU A 45 1.76 -7.07 -15.33
N PHE A 46 1.55 -6.36 -14.21
CA PHE A 46 0.41 -5.45 -14.07
C PHE A 46 0.44 -4.35 -15.14
N LEU A 47 1.61 -3.77 -15.43
CA LEU A 47 1.76 -2.79 -16.51
C LEU A 47 1.35 -3.33 -17.89
N LYS A 48 1.51 -4.63 -18.15
CA LYS A 48 1.09 -5.27 -19.41
C LYS A 48 -0.42 -5.48 -19.49
N GLN A 49 -1.15 -5.36 -18.39
CA GLN A 49 -2.61 -5.57 -18.28
C GLN A 49 -3.39 -4.28 -18.53
N ASP A 50 -2.91 -3.43 -19.44
CA ASP A 50 -3.42 -2.08 -19.69
C ASP A 50 -4.92 -2.05 -20.02
N ALA A 51 -5.39 -3.00 -20.85
CA ALA A 51 -6.81 -3.10 -21.19
C ALA A 51 -7.70 -3.37 -19.96
N PHE A 52 -7.25 -4.21 -19.03
CA PHE A 52 -7.97 -4.51 -17.80
C PHE A 52 -7.96 -3.31 -16.84
N ILE A 53 -6.80 -2.67 -16.68
CA ILE A 53 -6.61 -1.47 -15.86
C ILE A 53 -7.53 -0.35 -16.32
N ASN A 54 -7.50 -0.02 -17.62
CA ASN A 54 -8.26 1.08 -18.17
C ASN A 54 -9.77 0.80 -18.15
N ARG A 55 -10.18 -0.43 -18.50
CA ARG A 55 -11.59 -0.84 -18.47
C ARG A 55 -12.21 -0.69 -17.07
N ASN A 56 -11.45 -1.01 -16.03
CA ASN A 56 -11.93 -0.93 -14.65
C ASN A 56 -11.52 0.37 -13.95
N GLY A 57 -10.84 1.30 -14.64
CA GLY A 57 -10.36 2.57 -14.08
C GLY A 57 -9.54 2.38 -12.80
N ILE A 58 -8.60 1.42 -12.81
CA ILE A 58 -7.80 1.04 -11.63
C ILE A 58 -6.67 2.05 -11.41
N CYS A 59 -6.60 2.60 -10.21
CA CYS A 59 -5.45 3.31 -9.67
C CYS A 59 -4.64 2.35 -8.79
N VAL A 60 -3.41 2.04 -9.19
CA VAL A 60 -2.52 1.21 -8.37
C VAL A 60 -1.64 2.11 -7.52
N ARG A 61 -1.60 1.84 -6.21
CA ARG A 61 -0.75 2.51 -5.24
C ARG A 61 0.16 1.47 -4.60
N VAL A 62 1.47 1.67 -4.65
CA VAL A 62 2.42 0.85 -3.89
C VAL A 62 2.73 1.61 -2.60
N ILE A 63 2.35 1.03 -1.46
CA ILE A 63 2.41 1.69 -0.14
C ILE A 63 3.47 1.04 0.76
N GLY A 64 4.12 1.85 1.60
CA GLY A 64 5.21 1.45 2.49
C GLY A 64 6.52 2.22 2.24
N ASP A 65 7.59 1.79 2.90
CA ASP A 65 8.92 2.39 2.75
C ASP A 65 9.61 1.91 1.47
N LEU A 66 9.30 2.60 0.37
CA LEU A 66 9.88 2.32 -0.94
C LEU A 66 11.42 2.46 -0.95
N SER A 67 12.05 3.09 0.06
CA SER A 67 13.52 3.23 0.16
C SER A 67 14.24 1.92 0.41
N LEU A 68 13.51 0.93 0.90
CA LEU A 68 14.02 -0.41 1.13
C LEU A 68 13.95 -1.29 -0.13
N LEU A 69 13.28 -0.85 -1.20
CA LEU A 69 13.26 -1.57 -2.47
C LEU A 69 14.58 -1.42 -3.21
N ARG A 70 14.96 -2.47 -3.96
CA ARG A 70 16.06 -2.37 -4.93
C ARG A 70 15.71 -1.32 -5.99
N PRO A 71 16.71 -0.60 -6.55
CA PRO A 71 16.46 0.46 -7.52
C PRO A 71 15.59 0.06 -8.72
N THR A 72 15.77 -1.16 -9.24
CA THR A 72 14.99 -1.70 -10.38
C THR A 72 13.54 -1.92 -9.99
N THR A 73 13.31 -2.59 -8.85
CA THR A 73 11.99 -2.87 -8.29
C THR A 73 11.23 -1.58 -7.96
N ARG A 74 11.90 -0.60 -7.35
CA ARG A 74 11.33 0.74 -7.09
C ARG A 74 10.91 1.42 -8.39
N LYS A 75 11.77 1.42 -9.41
CA LYS A 75 11.48 2.04 -10.71
C LYS A 75 10.27 1.38 -11.39
N ALA A 76 10.13 0.06 -11.27
CA ALA A 76 8.96 -0.66 -11.78
C ALA A 76 7.67 -0.24 -11.05
N ALA A 77 7.72 -0.14 -9.72
CA ALA A 77 6.60 0.34 -8.90
C ALA A 77 6.20 1.78 -9.27
N GLU A 78 7.15 2.71 -9.36
CA GLU A 78 6.92 4.10 -9.75
C GLU A 78 6.29 4.20 -11.14
N LYS A 79 6.78 3.42 -12.11
CA LYS A 79 6.22 3.36 -13.46
C LYS A 79 4.77 2.88 -13.44
N LEU A 80 4.45 1.85 -12.65
CA LEU A 80 3.09 1.33 -12.50
C LEU A 80 2.14 2.36 -11.86
N MET A 81 2.57 2.99 -10.76
CA MET A 81 1.78 4.03 -10.11
C MET A 81 1.54 5.21 -11.05
N TRP A 82 2.58 5.67 -11.77
CA TRP A 82 2.43 6.74 -12.75
C TRP A 82 1.46 6.37 -13.87
N HIS A 83 1.58 5.16 -14.44
CA HIS A 83 0.72 4.68 -15.53
C HIS A 83 -0.76 4.66 -15.14
N THR A 84 -1.05 4.31 -13.88
CA THR A 84 -2.42 4.09 -13.38
C THR A 84 -3.00 5.26 -12.59
N ARG A 85 -2.24 6.34 -12.37
CA ARG A 85 -2.60 7.46 -11.48
C ARG A 85 -3.95 8.13 -11.75
N ASN A 86 -4.42 8.09 -13.00
CA ASN A 86 -5.68 8.71 -13.41
C ASN A 86 -6.89 7.77 -13.28
N GLY A 87 -6.71 6.54 -12.77
CA GLY A 87 -7.82 5.65 -12.47
C GLY A 87 -8.70 6.23 -11.36
N THR A 88 -10.01 6.29 -11.60
CA THR A 88 -10.97 6.90 -10.67
C THR A 88 -12.03 5.94 -10.17
N ASN A 89 -12.07 4.71 -10.69
CA ASN A 89 -13.15 3.77 -10.41
C ASN A 89 -12.78 2.69 -9.39
N ALA A 90 -11.50 2.33 -9.26
CA ALA A 90 -11.06 1.38 -8.25
C ALA A 90 -9.63 1.70 -7.80
N ILE A 91 -9.28 1.35 -6.56
CA ILE A 91 -7.93 1.49 -6.00
C ILE A 91 -7.40 0.11 -5.60
N LEU A 92 -6.18 -0.19 -6.02
CA LEU A 92 -5.42 -1.34 -5.56
C LEU A 92 -4.20 -0.84 -4.78
N ASN A 93 -4.21 -1.04 -3.46
CA ASN A 93 -3.07 -0.79 -2.59
C ASN A 93 -2.20 -2.06 -2.51
N ILE A 94 -0.95 -1.97 -2.94
CA ILE A 94 0.04 -3.05 -2.82
C ILE A 94 1.01 -2.67 -1.71
N ALA A 95 0.91 -3.30 -0.56
CA ALA A 95 1.75 -3.02 0.60
C ALA A 95 3.12 -3.71 0.47
N CYS A 96 4.15 -2.94 0.14
CA CYS A 96 5.50 -3.41 -0.20
C CYS A 96 6.52 -2.27 -0.25
N PRO A 97 7.57 -2.28 0.60
CA PRO A 97 7.73 -2.95 1.89
C PRO A 97 6.96 -2.20 2.98
N TYR A 98 6.06 -2.87 3.69
CA TYR A 98 5.11 -2.19 4.58
C TYR A 98 5.00 -2.84 5.96
N THR A 99 4.86 -2.02 6.99
CA THR A 99 4.24 -2.37 8.28
C THR A 99 3.40 -1.20 8.76
N SER A 100 2.33 -1.45 9.51
CA SER A 100 1.47 -0.40 10.04
C SER A 100 2.19 0.48 11.05
N THR A 101 3.09 -0.10 11.86
CA THR A 101 3.96 0.65 12.76
C THR A 101 4.85 1.64 12.01
N GLU A 102 5.40 1.25 10.86
CA GLU A 102 6.21 2.15 10.05
C GLU A 102 5.36 3.24 9.38
N GLU A 103 4.18 2.90 8.84
CA GLU A 103 3.23 3.87 8.29
C GLU A 103 2.86 4.94 9.33
N MET A 104 2.51 4.54 10.55
CA MET A 104 2.20 5.48 11.64
C MET A 104 3.39 6.37 12.00
N ASN A 105 4.60 5.79 12.06
CA ASN A 105 5.82 6.58 12.30
C ASN A 105 6.09 7.57 11.15
N SER A 106 5.87 7.17 9.91
CA SER A 106 5.98 8.03 8.72
C SER A 106 5.00 9.20 8.78
N ALA A 107 3.73 8.93 9.12
CA ALA A 107 2.70 9.93 9.30
C ALA A 107 3.04 10.94 10.41
N ILE A 108 3.47 10.46 11.58
CA ILE A 108 3.90 11.33 12.70
C ILE A 108 5.09 12.20 12.30
N ASN A 109 6.06 11.65 11.56
CA ASN A 109 7.20 12.43 11.06
C ASN A 109 6.76 13.49 10.04
N GLY A 110 5.77 13.19 9.19
CA GLY A 110 5.15 14.16 8.28
C GLY A 110 4.54 15.35 9.04
N VAL A 111 3.75 15.07 10.08
CA VAL A 111 3.16 16.10 10.96
C VAL A 111 4.26 16.94 11.62
N LYS A 112 5.30 16.28 12.17
CA LYS A 112 6.45 16.96 12.79
C LYS A 112 7.11 17.94 11.81
N VAL A 113 7.40 17.51 10.59
CA VAL A 113 8.00 18.37 9.56
C VAL A 113 7.09 19.55 9.23
N GLY A 114 5.76 19.36 9.17
CA GLY A 114 4.79 20.43 8.95
C GLY A 114 4.78 21.47 10.08
N LEU A 115 4.85 21.01 11.34
CA LEU A 115 4.94 21.89 12.52
C LEU A 115 6.26 22.68 12.53
N GLU A 116 7.39 22.03 12.29
CA GLU A 116 8.73 22.68 12.25
C GLU A 116 8.84 23.70 11.11
N ALA A 117 8.16 23.45 9.99
CA ALA A 117 8.08 24.37 8.87
C ALA A 117 7.07 25.52 9.05
N GLY A 118 6.32 25.55 10.17
CA GLY A 118 5.27 26.54 10.43
C GLY A 118 4.05 26.42 9.51
N LYS A 119 3.86 25.25 8.88
CA LYS A 119 2.70 24.96 8.02
C LYS A 119 1.51 24.38 8.80
N LEU A 120 1.77 23.88 10.00
CA LEU A 120 0.80 23.35 10.94
C LEU A 120 1.01 24.02 12.29
N GLU A 121 -0.07 24.15 13.05
CA GLU A 121 -0.07 24.47 14.46
C GLU A 121 -0.34 23.22 15.30
N LYS A 122 0.00 23.27 16.59
CA LYS A 122 -0.23 22.12 17.50
C LYS A 122 -1.70 21.70 17.56
N ASN A 123 -2.62 22.65 17.42
CA ASN A 123 -4.06 22.40 17.45
C ASN A 123 -4.58 21.74 16.16
N ASP A 124 -3.80 21.75 15.07
CA ASP A 124 -4.16 21.07 13.83
C ASP A 124 -3.94 19.56 13.93
N VAL A 125 -3.16 19.10 14.91
CA VAL A 125 -2.85 17.68 15.13
C VAL A 125 -4.09 16.96 15.68
N THR A 126 -4.78 16.27 14.78
CA THR A 126 -6.02 15.54 15.04
C THR A 126 -5.94 14.14 14.41
N GLU A 127 -6.88 13.27 14.76
CA GLU A 127 -7.03 11.95 14.10
C GLU A 127 -7.19 12.10 12.58
N TYR A 128 -8.00 13.08 12.14
CA TYR A 128 -8.18 13.39 10.72
C TYR A 128 -6.88 13.78 10.01
N LEU A 129 -6.01 14.58 10.66
CA LEU A 129 -4.72 14.92 10.08
C LEU A 129 -3.82 13.67 9.96
N LEU A 130 -3.89 12.76 10.93
CA LEU A 130 -3.14 11.51 10.88
C LEU A 130 -3.67 10.59 9.78
N ASP A 131 -4.99 10.49 9.58
CA ASP A 131 -5.61 9.77 8.47
C ASP A 131 -5.07 10.26 7.12
N ASP A 132 -5.03 11.58 6.91
CA ASP A 132 -4.51 12.21 5.69
C ASP A 132 -3.00 11.98 5.51
N CYS A 133 -2.27 11.71 6.59
CA CYS A 133 -0.83 11.41 6.53
C CYS A 133 -0.53 9.93 6.31
N MET A 134 -1.50 9.02 6.44
CA MET A 134 -1.31 7.59 6.17
C MET A 134 -1.11 7.33 4.67
N TYR A 135 -0.42 6.25 4.30
CA TYR A 135 -0.27 5.88 2.89
C TYR A 135 -1.61 5.54 2.20
N THR A 136 -2.59 5.20 3.02
CA THR A 136 -3.95 4.82 2.63
C THR A 136 -4.95 5.98 2.74
N GLN A 137 -4.47 7.24 2.72
CA GLN A 137 -5.35 8.41 2.61
C GLN A 137 -6.47 8.20 1.56
N ASP A 138 -7.68 8.66 1.89
CA ASP A 138 -8.92 8.48 1.13
C ASP A 138 -9.41 7.02 0.93
N THR A 139 -8.76 6.03 1.55
CA THR A 139 -9.13 4.61 1.46
C THR A 139 -9.48 3.97 2.81
N TYR A 140 -9.74 4.80 3.81
CA TYR A 140 -10.19 4.43 5.15
C TYR A 140 -11.74 4.49 5.26
N PRO A 141 -12.40 3.68 6.13
CA PRO A 141 -11.84 2.59 6.95
C PRO A 141 -11.76 1.25 6.20
N LEU A 142 -11.06 0.27 6.78
CA LEU A 142 -11.05 -1.10 6.29
C LEU A 142 -12.31 -1.85 6.75
N ASP A 143 -13.14 -2.31 5.80
CA ASP A 143 -14.36 -3.06 6.11
C ASP A 143 -14.11 -4.54 6.44
N VAL A 144 -13.23 -5.19 5.67
CA VAL A 144 -13.00 -6.65 5.75
C VAL A 144 -11.51 -6.93 5.62
N MET A 145 -10.97 -7.68 6.58
CA MET A 145 -9.61 -8.23 6.49
C MET A 145 -9.66 -9.75 6.31
N VAL A 146 -9.04 -10.24 5.23
CA VAL A 146 -8.91 -11.68 4.97
C VAL A 146 -7.46 -12.10 5.16
N ARG A 147 -7.23 -13.03 6.07
CA ARG A 147 -5.94 -13.71 6.25
C ARG A 147 -6.07 -15.19 5.93
N THR A 148 -5.28 -15.66 4.97
CA THR A 148 -5.22 -17.07 4.59
C THR A 148 -4.29 -17.85 5.52
N SER A 149 -4.11 -19.16 5.27
CA SER A 149 -3.19 -20.07 6.01
C SER A 149 -3.56 -20.45 7.45
N GLY A 150 -4.75 -20.07 7.94
CA GLY A 150 -5.24 -20.48 9.27
C GLY A 150 -4.62 -19.73 10.46
N GLU A 151 -3.77 -18.74 10.18
CA GLU A 151 -3.09 -17.94 11.19
C GLU A 151 -3.99 -16.85 11.76
N VAL A 152 -4.06 -16.74 13.09
CA VAL A 152 -4.93 -15.79 13.80
C VAL A 152 -4.11 -14.64 14.40
N ARG A 153 -3.54 -13.80 13.53
CA ARG A 153 -2.82 -12.57 13.90
C ARG A 153 -2.93 -11.53 12.77
N LEU A 154 -2.70 -10.25 13.07
CA LEU A 154 -2.67 -9.19 12.06
C LEU A 154 -1.31 -9.09 11.36
N SER A 155 -0.21 -9.41 12.06
CA SER A 155 1.17 -9.26 11.57
C SER A 155 1.52 -7.84 11.11
N ASP A 156 1.11 -6.84 11.90
CA ASP A 156 1.45 -5.43 11.64
C ASP A 156 0.95 -4.94 10.27
N PHE A 157 -0.25 -5.37 9.89
CA PHE A 157 -0.91 -4.99 8.64
C PHE A 157 -2.14 -4.14 8.93
N MET A 158 -2.15 -2.91 8.42
CA MET A 158 -3.28 -1.98 8.44
C MET A 158 -3.93 -1.76 9.82
N LEU A 159 -3.12 -1.70 10.89
CA LEU A 159 -3.61 -1.62 12.27
C LEU A 159 -4.41 -0.35 12.53
N TRP A 160 -4.03 0.77 11.91
CA TRP A 160 -4.76 2.04 12.00
C TRP A 160 -6.13 1.97 11.30
N GLN A 161 -6.19 1.28 10.16
CA GLN A 161 -7.38 1.22 9.31
C GLN A 161 -8.41 0.17 9.79
N VAL A 162 -7.98 -0.78 10.62
CA VAL A 162 -8.81 -1.84 11.24
C VAL A 162 -9.55 -1.27 12.47
N VAL A 163 -10.68 -0.59 12.23
CA VAL A 163 -11.47 0.04 13.32
C VAL A 163 -12.68 -0.78 13.74
N TYR A 164 -13.28 -1.53 12.82
CA TYR A 164 -14.54 -2.26 13.06
C TYR A 164 -14.46 -3.78 12.83
N VAL A 165 -13.24 -4.33 12.74
CA VAL A 165 -12.98 -5.72 12.31
C VAL A 165 -13.28 -6.75 13.40
#